data_AF-A0A147BA28-F1
#
_entry.id   AF-A0A147BA28-F1
#
_cell.length_a   1.000
_cell.length_b   1.000
_cell.length_c   1.000
_cell.angle_alpha   90.00
_cell.angle_beta   90.00
_cell.angle_gamma   90.00
#
_symmetry.space_group_name_H-M   'P 1'
#
loop_
_entity.id
_entity.type
_entity.pdbx_description
1 polymer ?
#
loop_
_entity_poly.entity_id
_entity_poly.type
_entity_poly.pdbx_seq_one_letter_code
_entity_poly.pdbx_strand_id
1 'polypeptide(L)'
;RLYKNEDVIEFDWVVGSIPLYDSRGFGTGKEIVSIFQTAMDTDGKFYTDSNGRQTMTRIRNVYRPWTKNITKPTTYNYYPVVSWIYLKNETEDLQLTVFPDRPQGGTSLRDGQIELMLHRRLQYDDGFGVEEPLNELGVDSRGLIAKGKHLVYLGSIADSQRLLRTVSNRLVYAPVYSFSEKSRSLLDVPVPRVSGLDMSLPPNVHLLTLEQVGEDKLILRLEHQYPGVQGEGLRESVVISLKHLLKSLTITHVEETVLSAHQYLRDSQRFRFETLDSVSE
;
A
#
# COMPACT_ATOMS: atom_id res chain seq x y z
N ARG A 1 16.79 6.79 -8.42
CA ARG A 1 17.32 7.94 -7.68
C ARG A 1 17.68 7.46 -6.28
N LEU A 2 18.83 7.91 -5.76
CA LEU A 2 19.26 7.70 -4.39
C LEU A 2 19.32 9.09 -3.75
N TYR A 3 18.40 9.37 -2.84
CA TYR A 3 18.37 10.66 -2.16
C TYR A 3 19.30 10.65 -0.95
N LYS A 4 19.82 11.82 -0.60
CA LYS A 4 20.66 11.97 0.59
C LYS A 4 19.85 11.64 1.84
N ASN A 5 20.41 10.80 2.72
CA ASN A 5 19.79 10.35 3.97
C ASN A 5 18.49 9.54 3.81
N GLU A 6 18.28 8.90 2.67
CA GLU A 6 17.18 7.95 2.46
C GLU A 6 17.76 6.56 2.21
N ASP A 7 17.24 5.55 2.91
CA ASP A 7 17.67 4.16 2.78
C ASP A 7 16.90 3.41 1.69
N VAL A 8 16.03 4.11 0.94
CA VAL A 8 15.21 3.56 -0.14
C VAL A 8 15.68 4.07 -1.52
N ILE A 9 15.61 3.20 -2.52
CA ILE A 9 15.91 3.51 -3.91
C ILE A 9 14.60 3.87 -4.63
N GLU A 10 14.50 5.07 -5.20
CA GLU A 10 13.34 5.48 -5.99
C GLU A 10 13.54 5.14 -7.48
N PHE A 11 12.71 4.29 -8.05
CA PHE A 11 12.63 4.01 -9.48
C PHE A 11 11.43 4.73 -10.07
N ASP A 12 11.68 5.83 -10.80
CA ASP A 12 10.66 6.45 -11.64
C ASP A 12 10.48 5.65 -12.92
N TRP A 13 9.24 5.46 -13.33
CA TRP A 13 8.90 4.84 -14.60
C TRP A 13 7.95 5.73 -15.39
N VAL A 14 8.15 5.72 -16.71
CA VAL A 14 7.29 6.38 -17.69
C VAL A 14 7.06 5.34 -18.78
N VAL A 15 5.83 4.85 -18.87
CA VAL A 15 5.46 3.77 -19.80
C VAL A 15 4.39 4.26 -20.74
N GLY A 16 4.72 4.27 -22.03
CA GLY A 16 3.81 4.61 -23.11
C GLY A 16 4.41 5.61 -24.11
N SER A 17 3.78 5.84 -25.25
CA SER A 17 2.56 5.17 -25.73
C SER A 17 2.84 3.71 -26.09
N ILE A 18 2.10 2.75 -25.53
CA ILE A 18 2.30 1.32 -25.82
C ILE A 18 1.80 1.07 -27.26
N PRO A 19 2.67 0.69 -28.22
CA PRO A 19 2.25 0.49 -29.60
C PRO A 19 1.33 -0.71 -29.71
N LEU A 20 0.14 -0.51 -30.28
CA LEU A 20 -0.83 -1.60 -30.46
C LEU A 20 -0.54 -2.40 -31.74
N TYR A 21 -0.20 -1.72 -32.83
CA TYR A 21 0.06 -2.31 -34.14
C TYR A 21 1.56 -2.34 -34.45
N ASP A 22 2.02 -3.42 -35.08
CA ASP A 22 3.37 -3.47 -35.67
C ASP A 22 3.43 -2.75 -37.03
N SER A 23 4.62 -2.68 -37.63
CA SER A 23 4.84 -2.02 -38.93
C SER A 23 4.08 -2.67 -40.10
N ARG A 24 3.51 -3.87 -39.89
CA ARG A 24 2.71 -4.62 -40.86
C ARG A 24 1.21 -4.45 -40.62
N GLY A 25 0.80 -3.72 -39.59
CA GLY A 25 -0.60 -3.49 -39.23
C GLY A 25 -1.23 -4.57 -38.34
N PHE A 26 -0.45 -5.54 -37.82
CA PHE A 26 -0.98 -6.55 -36.91
C PHE A 26 -1.01 -6.03 -35.48
N GLY A 27 -2.19 -6.12 -34.85
CA GLY A 27 -2.40 -5.75 -33.45
C GLY A 27 -1.87 -6.81 -32.50
N THR A 28 -1.14 -6.40 -31.46
CA THR A 28 -0.77 -7.28 -30.34
C THR A 28 -0.87 -6.50 -29.04
N GLY A 29 -1.77 -6.95 -28.17
CA GLY A 29 -1.89 -6.43 -26.81
C GLY A 29 -0.60 -6.65 -26.02
N LYS A 30 -0.25 -5.68 -25.16
CA LYS A 30 0.99 -5.71 -24.38
C LYS A 30 0.71 -5.31 -22.95
N GLU A 31 1.38 -6.01 -22.04
CA GLU A 31 1.37 -5.76 -20.61
C GLU A 31 2.83 -5.53 -20.21
N ILE A 32 3.09 -4.35 -19.66
CA ILE A 32 4.44 -3.91 -19.33
C ILE A 32 4.65 -4.11 -17.84
N VAL A 33 5.72 -4.80 -17.50
CA VAL A 33 6.07 -5.14 -16.11
C VAL A 33 7.44 -4.56 -15.75
N SER A 34 7.60 -4.20 -14.49
CA SER A 34 8.89 -4.00 -13.85
C SER A 34 9.29 -5.28 -13.14
N ILE A 35 10.56 -5.68 -13.26
CA ILE A 35 11.10 -6.89 -12.63
C ILE A 35 12.28 -6.48 -11.75
N PHE A 36 12.19 -6.80 -10.47
CA PHE A 36 13.26 -6.68 -9.50
C PHE A 36 13.76 -8.08 -9.17
N GLN A 37 15.06 -8.33 -9.33
CA GLN A 37 15.63 -9.67 -9.22
C GLN A 37 16.83 -9.69 -8.30
N THR A 38 16.89 -10.70 -7.43
CA THR A 38 18.01 -11.02 -6.55
C THR A 38 18.37 -12.49 -6.69
N ALA A 39 19.45 -12.90 -6.03
CA ALA A 39 19.86 -14.30 -5.94
C ALA A 39 19.22 -15.04 -4.74
N MET A 40 18.28 -14.40 -4.02
CA MET A 40 17.66 -15.01 -2.84
C MET A 40 16.87 -16.25 -3.21
N ASP A 41 17.11 -17.35 -2.51
CA ASP A 41 16.20 -18.49 -2.52
C ASP A 41 14.98 -18.18 -1.63
N THR A 42 13.80 -18.21 -2.22
CA THR A 42 12.54 -17.84 -1.57
C THR A 42 11.55 -19.01 -1.48
N ASP A 43 11.90 -20.20 -1.98
CA ASP A 43 11.04 -21.39 -1.94
C ASP A 43 9.60 -21.12 -2.46
N GLY A 44 9.49 -20.34 -3.55
CA GLY A 44 8.22 -19.93 -4.12
C GLY A 44 7.34 -19.02 -3.24
N LYS A 45 7.82 -18.57 -2.08
CA LYS A 45 7.08 -17.71 -1.14
C LYS A 45 7.34 -16.24 -1.42
N PHE A 46 6.27 -15.47 -1.40
CA PHE A 46 6.31 -14.00 -1.47
C PHE A 46 5.15 -13.43 -0.67
N TYR A 47 5.22 -12.14 -0.39
CA TYR A 47 4.30 -11.49 0.54
C TYR A 47 3.70 -10.26 -0.10
N THR A 48 2.38 -10.14 -0.04
CA THR A 48 1.67 -8.95 -0.53
C THR A 48 0.83 -8.37 0.59
N ASP A 49 0.58 -7.08 0.56
CA ASP A 49 -0.42 -6.49 1.44
C ASP A 49 -1.86 -6.95 1.08
N SER A 50 -2.79 -6.64 1.98
CA SER A 50 -4.23 -6.71 1.79
C SER A 50 -4.79 -5.33 2.11
N ASN A 51 -5.15 -4.57 1.08
CA ASN A 51 -5.66 -3.19 1.18
C ASN A 51 -4.73 -2.25 1.96
N GLY A 52 -3.41 -2.41 1.78
CA GLY A 52 -2.41 -1.66 2.52
C GLY A 52 -2.44 -1.92 4.03
N ARG A 53 -2.97 -3.07 4.47
CA ARG A 53 -3.07 -3.43 5.90
C ARG A 53 -2.32 -4.72 6.23
N GLN A 54 -3.01 -5.85 6.23
CA GLN A 54 -2.42 -7.12 6.66
C GLN A 54 -1.47 -7.62 5.57
N THR A 55 -0.34 -8.20 5.98
CA THR A 55 0.49 -8.96 5.05
C THR A 55 -0.05 -10.37 4.87
N MET A 56 -0.18 -10.77 3.62
CA MET A 56 -0.64 -12.09 3.21
C MET A 56 0.53 -12.88 2.62
N THR A 57 0.77 -14.08 3.14
CA THR A 57 1.72 -15.03 2.55
C THR A 57 1.13 -15.62 1.27
N ARG A 58 1.87 -15.55 0.18
CA ARG A 58 1.56 -16.14 -1.12
C ARG A 58 2.60 -17.22 -1.43
N ILE A 59 2.13 -18.32 -2.03
CA ILE A 59 2.98 -19.44 -2.45
C ILE A 59 2.69 -19.67 -3.93
N ARG A 60 3.74 -19.59 -4.75
CA ARG A 60 3.66 -19.81 -6.20
C ARG A 60 3.13 -21.22 -6.49
N ASN A 61 2.16 -21.31 -7.39
CA ASN A 61 1.54 -22.57 -7.83
C ASN A 61 0.94 -23.41 -6.69
N VAL A 62 0.46 -22.76 -5.62
CA VAL A 62 -0.15 -23.48 -4.50
C VAL A 62 -1.44 -24.19 -4.91
N TYR A 63 -1.48 -25.49 -4.64
CA TYR A 63 -2.69 -26.28 -4.80
C TYR A 63 -3.71 -25.89 -3.71
N ARG A 64 -4.94 -25.60 -4.12
CA ARG A 64 -6.06 -25.40 -3.18
C ARG A 64 -7.09 -26.50 -3.38
N PRO A 65 -7.87 -26.88 -2.36
CA PRO A 65 -8.84 -27.97 -2.45
C PRO A 65 -9.82 -27.86 -3.65
N TRP A 66 -10.13 -26.64 -4.08
CA TRP A 66 -11.01 -26.34 -5.21
C TRP A 66 -10.28 -26.17 -6.57
N THR A 67 -8.95 -26.29 -6.62
CA THR A 67 -8.14 -26.05 -7.84
C THR A 67 -7.64 -27.37 -8.40
N LYS A 68 -8.38 -27.99 -9.32
CA LYS A 68 -8.03 -29.32 -9.86
C LYS A 68 -6.76 -29.32 -10.74
N ASN A 69 -6.47 -28.25 -11.47
CA ASN A 69 -5.27 -28.10 -12.31
C ASN A 69 -4.94 -26.62 -12.54
N ILE A 70 -3.65 -26.25 -12.45
CA ILE A 70 -3.18 -24.89 -12.78
C ILE A 70 -2.88 -24.83 -14.28
N THR A 71 -3.81 -24.28 -15.06
CA THR A 71 -3.68 -24.18 -16.52
C THR A 71 -3.01 -22.88 -16.99
N LYS A 72 -3.02 -21.85 -16.15
CA LYS A 72 -2.42 -20.53 -16.43
C LYS A 72 -1.48 -20.11 -15.28
N PRO A 73 -0.23 -20.61 -15.26
CA PRO A 73 0.67 -20.44 -14.11
C PRO A 73 1.04 -18.98 -13.86
N THR A 74 1.11 -18.14 -14.89
CA THR A 74 1.40 -16.71 -14.70
C THR A 74 0.23 -15.99 -14.03
N THR A 75 -0.95 -16.00 -14.66
CA THR A 75 -2.10 -15.22 -14.19
C THR A 75 -2.64 -15.70 -12.83
N TYR A 76 -2.51 -16.99 -12.52
CA TYR A 76 -2.95 -17.55 -11.24
C TYR A 76 -2.12 -17.07 -10.04
N ASN A 77 -0.89 -16.63 -10.28
CA ASN A 77 0.02 -16.16 -9.23
C ASN A 77 0.08 -14.63 -9.13
N TYR A 78 -0.71 -13.90 -9.91
CA TYR A 78 -0.84 -12.45 -9.80
C TYR A 78 -1.80 -12.08 -8.67
N TYR A 79 -1.38 -11.17 -7.81
CA TYR A 79 -2.16 -10.66 -6.68
C TYR A 79 -2.23 -9.13 -6.71
N PRO A 80 -3.29 -8.53 -6.16
CA PRO A 80 -3.32 -7.09 -5.95
C PRO A 80 -2.24 -6.70 -4.93
N VAL A 81 -1.45 -5.69 -5.28
CA VAL A 81 -0.45 -5.05 -4.43
C VAL A 81 -0.83 -3.59 -4.31
N VAL A 82 -1.27 -3.16 -3.14
CA VAL A 82 -1.73 -1.79 -2.90
C VAL A 82 -0.63 -0.93 -2.32
N SER A 83 0.20 -1.48 -1.43
CA SER A 83 1.19 -0.72 -0.68
C SER A 83 2.55 -1.39 -0.62
N TRP A 84 2.63 -2.73 -0.61
CA TRP A 84 3.92 -3.41 -0.63
C TRP A 84 3.85 -4.84 -1.14
N ILE A 85 4.94 -5.25 -1.79
CA ILE A 85 5.26 -6.65 -2.07
C ILE A 85 6.70 -6.90 -1.62
N TYR A 86 6.97 -8.06 -1.03
CA TYR A 86 8.33 -8.40 -0.63
C TYR A 86 8.64 -9.89 -0.72
N LEU A 87 9.95 -10.15 -0.78
CA LEU A 87 10.57 -11.46 -0.64
C LEU A 87 11.40 -11.46 0.63
N LYS A 88 11.50 -12.60 1.31
CA LYS A 88 12.37 -12.76 2.48
C LYS A 88 13.17 -14.05 2.35
N ASN A 89 14.41 -14.01 2.80
CA ASN A 89 15.24 -15.16 3.04
C ASN A 89 15.62 -15.16 4.53
N GLU A 90 15.07 -16.12 5.29
CA GLU A 90 15.28 -16.21 6.74
C GLU A 90 16.70 -16.67 7.08
N THR A 91 17.36 -17.41 6.18
CA THR A 91 18.74 -17.89 6.38
C THR A 91 19.76 -16.76 6.27
N GLU A 92 19.53 -15.83 5.34
CA GLU A 92 20.41 -14.68 5.10
C GLU A 92 20.02 -13.42 5.87
N ASP A 93 18.92 -13.46 6.65
CA ASP A 93 18.27 -12.29 7.26
C ASP A 93 18.13 -11.13 6.26
N LEU A 94 17.57 -11.43 5.09
CA LEU A 94 17.47 -10.47 3.99
C LEU A 94 16.03 -10.37 3.50
N GLN A 95 15.57 -9.15 3.27
CA GLN A 95 14.26 -8.87 2.69
C GLN A 95 14.37 -7.81 1.59
N LEU A 96 13.89 -8.15 0.39
CA LEU A 96 13.66 -7.20 -0.69
C LEU A 96 12.20 -6.75 -0.66
N THR A 97 11.97 -5.46 -0.44
CA THR A 97 10.63 -4.86 -0.42
C THR A 97 10.48 -3.84 -1.54
N VAL A 98 9.37 -3.90 -2.25
CA VAL A 98 8.98 -2.93 -3.28
C VAL A 98 7.66 -2.28 -2.89
N PHE A 99 7.65 -0.95 -2.87
CA PHE A 99 6.51 -0.11 -2.53
C PHE A 99 6.01 0.60 -3.80
N PRO A 100 4.86 0.19 -4.36
CA PRO A 100 4.28 0.92 -5.48
C PRO A 100 3.57 2.20 -5.02
N ASP A 101 3.58 3.22 -5.88
CA ASP A 101 2.87 4.49 -5.64
C ASP A 101 1.35 4.41 -5.87
N ARG A 102 0.85 3.26 -6.35
CA ARG A 102 -0.56 2.98 -6.64
C ARG A 102 -0.82 1.46 -6.63
N PRO A 103 -2.09 1.03 -6.58
CA PRO A 103 -2.43 -0.37 -6.74
C PRO A 103 -1.94 -0.94 -8.08
N GLN A 104 -1.25 -2.07 -8.03
CA GLN A 104 -0.73 -2.78 -9.19
C GLN A 104 -0.97 -4.29 -9.05
N GLY A 105 -0.95 -5.00 -10.16
CA GLY A 105 -0.83 -6.46 -10.15
C GLY A 105 0.63 -6.84 -9.89
N GLY A 106 0.89 -7.72 -8.92
CA GLY A 106 2.24 -8.16 -8.61
C GLY A 106 2.35 -9.66 -8.33
N THR A 107 3.54 -10.20 -8.50
CA THR A 107 3.82 -11.64 -8.34
C THR A 107 5.30 -11.93 -8.10
N SER A 108 5.60 -13.19 -7.84
CA SER A 108 6.94 -13.78 -7.89
C SER A 108 6.90 -15.06 -8.72
N LEU A 109 7.22 -14.96 -10.01
CA LEU A 109 7.17 -16.11 -10.94
C LEU A 109 8.42 -17.01 -10.85
N ARG A 110 9.52 -16.49 -10.30
CA ARG A 110 10.77 -17.20 -10.01
C ARG A 110 11.29 -16.79 -8.65
N ASP A 111 12.11 -17.63 -8.04
CA ASP A 111 12.70 -17.29 -6.75
C ASP A 111 13.63 -16.09 -6.90
N GLY A 112 13.66 -15.24 -5.86
CA GLY A 112 14.40 -13.97 -5.88
C GLY A 112 13.78 -12.91 -6.80
N GLN A 113 12.62 -13.14 -7.42
CA GLN A 113 12.02 -12.22 -8.38
C GLN A 113 10.72 -11.59 -7.85
N ILE A 114 10.61 -10.27 -7.94
CA ILE A 114 9.35 -9.51 -7.81
C ILE A 114 9.01 -8.93 -9.18
N GLU A 115 7.79 -9.12 -9.62
CA GLU A 115 7.24 -8.54 -10.83
C GLU A 115 6.03 -7.65 -10.48
N LEU A 116 5.98 -6.45 -11.05
CA LEU A 116 4.86 -5.50 -10.91
C LEU A 116 4.42 -4.99 -12.28
N MET A 117 3.15 -5.18 -12.60
CA MET A 117 2.55 -4.71 -13.85
C MET A 117 2.30 -3.21 -13.77
N LEU A 118 2.95 -2.46 -14.67
CA LEU A 118 2.93 -1.00 -14.71
C LEU A 118 1.78 -0.46 -15.57
N HIS A 119 1.57 -1.07 -16.74
CA HIS A 119 0.61 -0.58 -17.72
C HIS A 119 0.20 -1.68 -18.70
N ARG A 120 -1.01 -1.59 -19.26
CA ARG A 120 -1.60 -2.59 -20.16
C ARG A 120 -2.30 -1.89 -21.31
N ARG A 121 -2.20 -2.46 -22.50
CA ARG A 121 -3.02 -2.07 -23.65
C ARG A 121 -3.42 -3.31 -24.41
N LEU A 122 -4.71 -3.61 -24.46
CA LEU A 122 -5.28 -4.83 -25.01
C LEU A 122 -6.12 -4.51 -26.25
N GLN A 123 -6.22 -5.48 -27.15
CA GLN A 123 -6.92 -5.32 -28.43
C GLN A 123 -8.39 -5.75 -28.36
N TYR A 124 -8.72 -6.62 -27.42
CA TYR A 124 -10.02 -7.26 -27.33
C TYR A 124 -10.63 -7.02 -25.94
N ASP A 125 -11.96 -6.89 -25.93
CA ASP A 125 -12.77 -7.02 -24.73
C ASP A 125 -12.68 -8.45 -24.17
N ASP A 126 -12.86 -8.59 -22.87
CA ASP A 126 -12.76 -9.87 -22.17
C ASP A 126 -14.11 -10.58 -21.99
N GLY A 127 -15.21 -9.98 -22.45
CA GLY A 127 -16.54 -10.56 -22.45
C GLY A 127 -17.28 -10.45 -21.12
N PHE A 128 -16.80 -9.61 -20.18
CA PHE A 128 -17.42 -9.44 -18.85
C PHE A 128 -18.33 -8.21 -18.73
N GLY A 129 -18.69 -7.58 -19.86
CA GLY A 129 -19.81 -6.62 -19.94
C GLY A 129 -19.44 -5.15 -20.09
N VAL A 130 -18.15 -4.81 -20.18
CA VAL A 130 -17.71 -3.44 -20.52
C VAL A 130 -17.84 -3.17 -22.02
N GLU A 131 -17.73 -4.21 -22.86
CA GLU A 131 -17.88 -4.14 -24.33
C GLU A 131 -16.84 -3.24 -25.03
N GLU A 132 -15.74 -2.95 -24.36
CA GLU A 132 -14.64 -2.15 -24.90
C GLU A 132 -13.29 -2.82 -24.59
N PRO A 133 -12.36 -2.85 -25.55
CA PRO A 133 -11.00 -3.29 -25.25
C PRO A 133 -10.31 -2.27 -24.34
N LEU A 134 -9.39 -2.74 -23.49
CA LEU A 134 -8.53 -1.86 -22.68
C LEU A 134 -7.51 -1.13 -23.57
N ASN A 135 -7.96 -0.08 -24.27
CA ASN A 135 -7.21 0.64 -25.30
C ASN A 135 -7.21 2.16 -25.04
N GLU A 136 -6.78 2.56 -23.85
CA GLU A 136 -6.78 3.97 -23.44
C GLU A 136 -5.87 4.83 -24.35
N LEU A 137 -6.42 5.95 -24.83
CA LEU A 137 -5.73 6.90 -25.69
C LEU A 137 -5.28 8.13 -24.88
N GLY A 138 -4.07 8.60 -25.16
CA GLY A 138 -3.58 9.89 -24.66
C GLY A 138 -4.09 11.07 -25.49
N VAL A 139 -3.67 12.29 -25.12
CA VAL A 139 -4.02 13.53 -25.83
C VAL A 139 -3.61 13.51 -27.31
N ASP A 140 -2.55 12.79 -27.64
CA ASP A 140 -2.04 12.62 -29.02
C ASP A 140 -2.66 11.43 -29.76
N SER A 141 -3.64 10.75 -29.16
CA SER A 141 -4.31 9.55 -29.69
C SER A 141 -3.40 8.36 -30.00
N ARG A 142 -2.13 8.36 -29.55
CA ARG A 142 -1.18 7.26 -29.81
C ARG A 142 -1.18 6.18 -28.73
N GLY A 143 -1.77 6.47 -27.57
CA GLY A 143 -1.91 5.58 -26.43
C GLY A 143 -1.55 6.29 -25.13
N LEU A 144 -2.22 5.97 -24.03
CA LEU A 144 -1.98 6.62 -22.75
C LEU A 144 -0.55 6.39 -22.26
N ILE A 145 0.10 7.46 -21.80
CA ILE A 145 1.40 7.40 -21.12
C ILE A 145 1.15 7.47 -19.62
N ALA A 146 1.49 6.39 -18.93
CA ALA A 146 1.43 6.33 -17.48
C ALA A 146 2.80 6.68 -16.89
N LYS A 147 2.80 7.38 -15.75
CA LYS A 147 3.99 7.69 -14.97
C LYS A 147 3.74 7.33 -13.52
N GLY A 148 4.79 6.86 -12.85
CA GLY A 148 4.76 6.61 -11.43
C GLY A 148 6.13 6.25 -10.90
N LYS A 149 6.17 5.75 -9.67
CA LYS A 149 7.40 5.35 -8.99
C LYS A 149 7.25 4.08 -8.18
N HIS A 150 8.36 3.39 -8.00
CA HIS A 150 8.55 2.31 -7.04
C HIS A 150 9.64 2.70 -6.06
N LEU A 151 9.39 2.60 -4.76
CA LEU A 151 10.46 2.64 -3.77
C LEU A 151 10.91 1.22 -3.49
N VAL A 152 12.22 0.99 -3.44
CA VAL A 152 12.81 -0.33 -3.22
C VAL A 152 13.73 -0.26 -2.02
N TYR A 153 13.55 -1.21 -1.10
CA TYR A 153 14.39 -1.38 0.07
C TYR A 153 14.93 -2.80 0.10
N LEU A 154 16.23 -2.95 0.40
CA LEU A 154 16.89 -4.22 0.61
C LEU A 154 17.68 -4.11 1.91
N GLY A 155 17.33 -4.93 2.91
CA GLY A 155 17.98 -4.90 4.22
C GLY A 155 17.54 -6.05 5.11
N SER A 156 17.82 -5.93 6.41
CA SER A 156 17.44 -6.96 7.39
C SER A 156 15.92 -7.17 7.40
N ILE A 157 15.46 -8.35 7.80
CA ILE A 157 14.01 -8.60 7.93
C ILE A 157 13.43 -7.63 8.97
N ALA A 158 14.12 -7.41 10.08
CA ALA A 158 13.66 -6.51 11.14
C ALA A 158 13.48 -5.06 10.66
N ASP A 159 14.49 -4.49 9.98
CA ASP A 159 14.41 -3.12 9.45
C ASP A 159 13.36 -2.98 8.36
N SER A 160 13.27 -3.96 7.46
CA SER A 160 12.28 -3.96 6.39
C SER A 160 10.85 -3.94 6.95
N GLN A 161 10.58 -4.72 8.00
CA GLN A 161 9.27 -4.77 8.64
C GLN A 161 8.95 -3.48 9.42
N ARG A 162 9.96 -2.83 10.03
CA ARG A 162 9.80 -1.48 10.63
C ARG A 162 9.46 -0.42 9.59
N LEU A 163 10.12 -0.46 8.43
CA LEU A 163 9.93 0.55 7.39
C LEU A 163 8.64 0.38 6.60
N LEU A 164 8.10 -0.85 6.55
CA LEU A 164 6.99 -1.24 5.68
C LEU A 164 5.83 -0.23 5.69
N ARG A 165 5.34 0.13 6.87
CA ARG A 165 4.21 1.05 7.05
C ARG A 165 4.59 2.49 6.83
N THR A 166 5.71 2.91 7.41
CA THR A 166 6.16 4.29 7.35
C THR A 166 6.45 4.71 5.92
N VAL A 167 7.16 3.89 5.14
CA VAL A 167 7.49 4.16 3.74
C VAL A 167 6.23 4.14 2.86
N SER A 168 5.34 3.16 3.05
CA SER A 168 4.06 3.09 2.32
C SER A 168 3.20 4.32 2.58
N ASN A 169 3.07 4.74 3.85
CA ASN A 169 2.30 5.91 4.22
C ASN A 169 2.90 7.21 3.68
N ARG A 170 4.23 7.32 3.54
CA ARG A 170 4.86 8.49 2.88
C ARG A 170 4.46 8.62 1.42
N LEU A 171 4.19 7.52 0.71
CA LEU A 171 3.71 7.56 -0.66
C LEU A 171 2.24 8.01 -0.76
N VAL A 172 1.40 7.55 0.17
CA VAL A 172 -0.04 7.88 0.20
C VAL A 172 -0.29 9.29 0.77
N TYR A 173 0.33 9.63 1.89
CA TYR A 173 0.18 10.88 2.62
C TYR A 173 1.38 11.80 2.38
N ALA A 174 1.69 12.03 1.11
CA ALA A 174 2.77 12.92 0.71
C ALA A 174 2.51 14.36 1.21
N PRO A 175 3.56 15.14 1.54
CA PRO A 175 3.40 16.53 1.92
C PRO A 175 2.64 17.35 0.87
N VAL A 176 1.71 18.18 1.32
CA VAL A 176 0.99 19.12 0.46
C VAL A 176 1.81 20.39 0.31
N TYR A 177 2.09 20.78 -0.92
CA TYR A 177 2.80 22.01 -1.24
C TYR A 177 1.82 23.13 -1.58
N SER A 178 1.98 24.29 -0.95
CA SER A 178 1.26 25.52 -1.30
C SER A 178 2.26 26.57 -1.74
N PHE A 179 1.95 27.25 -2.84
CA PHE A 179 2.78 28.31 -3.42
C PHE A 179 2.00 29.62 -3.42
N SER A 180 2.66 30.73 -3.12
CA SER A 180 2.09 32.08 -3.20
C SER A 180 2.97 32.95 -4.08
N GLU A 181 2.34 33.86 -4.82
CA GLU A 181 3.05 34.91 -5.53
C GLU A 181 3.74 35.87 -4.54
N LYS A 182 4.85 36.44 -5.01
CA LYS A 182 5.92 37.10 -4.26
C LYS A 182 5.55 38.51 -3.72
N SER A 183 4.30 38.71 -3.28
CA SER A 183 3.79 40.00 -2.79
C SER A 183 3.76 40.12 -1.26
N ARG A 184 4.10 39.07 -0.51
CA ARG A 184 4.23 39.13 0.95
C ARG A 184 5.68 38.87 1.33
N SER A 185 6.23 39.68 2.23
CA SER A 185 7.56 39.42 2.77
C SER A 185 7.55 38.04 3.43
N LEU A 186 8.64 37.26 3.34
CA LEU A 186 8.74 36.00 4.10
C LEU A 186 8.61 36.22 5.62
N LEU A 187 8.81 37.47 6.08
CA LEU A 187 8.57 37.92 7.45
C LEU A 187 7.08 38.04 7.81
N ASP A 188 6.19 38.12 6.81
CA ASP A 188 4.74 38.22 6.97
C ASP A 188 4.05 36.84 6.98
N VAL A 189 4.80 35.75 6.79
CA VAL A 189 4.27 34.38 6.95
C VAL A 189 4.39 34.03 8.43
N PRO A 190 3.30 34.08 9.21
CA PRO A 190 3.37 33.86 10.64
C PRO A 190 3.55 32.36 10.83
N VAL A 191 4.67 31.99 11.45
CA VAL A 191 5.02 30.67 11.96
C VAL A 191 5.58 29.69 10.90
N PRO A 192 6.91 29.41 10.91
CA PRO A 192 7.52 28.49 9.96
C PRO A 192 7.17 27.00 10.21
N ARG A 193 6.60 26.67 11.38
CA ARG A 193 6.18 25.30 11.75
C ARG A 193 4.97 25.35 12.69
N VAL A 194 3.82 24.89 12.22
CA VAL A 194 2.61 24.69 13.03
C VAL A 194 2.30 23.19 13.07
N SER A 195 1.91 22.69 14.23
CA SER A 195 1.36 21.34 14.42
C SER A 195 -0.01 21.48 15.05
N GLY A 196 -1.01 20.76 14.52
CA GLY A 196 -2.31 20.62 15.18
C GLY A 196 -2.28 19.69 16.39
N LEU A 197 -1.25 18.84 16.50
CA LEU A 197 -1.04 17.94 17.63
C LEU A 197 -0.26 18.62 18.75
N ASP A 198 -0.69 18.42 20.00
CA ASP A 198 0.00 18.95 21.19
C ASP A 198 1.28 18.16 21.50
N MET A 199 1.23 16.86 21.23
CA MET A 199 2.37 15.95 21.35
C MET A 199 2.52 15.08 20.11
N SER A 200 3.76 14.68 19.80
CA SER A 200 4.02 13.71 18.75
C SER A 200 3.34 12.38 19.08
N LEU A 201 2.71 11.76 18.09
CA LEU A 201 2.18 10.43 18.25
C LEU A 201 3.32 9.40 18.43
N PRO A 202 3.09 8.35 19.24
CA PRO A 202 3.98 7.21 19.31
C PRO A 202 4.27 6.63 17.92
N PRO A 203 5.50 6.15 17.62
CA PRO A 203 5.88 5.69 16.28
C PRO A 203 5.03 4.53 15.71
N ASN A 204 4.33 3.80 16.57
CA ASN A 204 3.43 2.71 16.21
C ASN A 204 1.96 3.13 16.09
N VAL A 205 1.64 4.42 16.29
CA VAL A 205 0.27 4.95 16.14
C VAL A 205 0.19 5.95 15.01
N HIS A 206 -0.83 5.79 14.18
CA HIS A 206 -1.14 6.67 13.06
C HIS A 206 -2.51 7.29 13.21
N LEU A 207 -2.58 8.60 12.96
CA LEU A 207 -3.83 9.34 12.84
C LEU A 207 -4.43 9.09 11.45
N LEU A 208 -5.35 8.14 11.37
CA LEU A 208 -5.97 7.74 10.11
C LEU A 208 -7.11 8.68 9.69
N THR A 209 -7.87 9.20 10.64
CA THR A 209 -8.95 10.15 10.35
C THR A 209 -9.06 11.19 11.45
N LEU A 210 -9.18 12.45 11.04
CA LEU A 210 -9.65 13.55 11.87
C LEU A 210 -10.63 14.37 11.02
N GLU A 211 -11.92 14.20 11.28
CA GLU A 211 -12.99 14.76 10.45
C GLU A 211 -14.03 15.45 11.33
N GLN A 212 -14.41 16.68 10.99
CA GLN A 212 -15.46 17.42 11.70
C GLN A 212 -16.84 17.00 11.20
N VAL A 213 -17.72 16.58 12.10
CA VAL A 213 -19.08 16.11 11.80
C VAL A 213 -20.08 16.91 12.62
N GLY A 214 -20.28 18.16 12.23
CA GLY A 214 -21.11 19.14 12.95
C GLY A 214 -20.27 20.26 13.59
N GLU A 215 -20.93 21.16 14.33
CA GLU A 215 -20.24 22.33 14.90
C GLU A 215 -19.25 21.95 16.00
N ASP A 216 -19.56 20.92 16.81
CA ASP A 216 -18.86 20.57 18.04
C ASP A 216 -18.41 19.09 18.12
N LYS A 217 -18.48 18.35 17.01
CA LYS A 217 -18.18 16.91 16.97
C LYS A 217 -17.12 16.57 15.94
N LEU A 218 -16.30 15.58 16.27
CA LEU A 218 -15.22 15.08 15.44
C LEU A 218 -15.24 13.56 15.42
N ILE A 219 -14.98 12.97 14.25
CA ILE A 219 -14.59 11.58 14.12
C ILE A 219 -13.06 11.51 14.17
N LEU A 220 -12.54 10.77 15.14
CA LEU A 220 -11.13 10.47 15.32
C LEU A 220 -10.91 8.97 15.11
N ARG A 221 -10.01 8.59 14.19
CA ARG A 221 -9.54 7.21 14.03
C ARG A 221 -8.03 7.15 14.23
N LEU A 222 -7.62 6.39 15.23
CA LEU A 222 -6.23 6.03 15.48
C LEU A 222 -6.03 4.56 15.09
N GLU A 223 -4.92 4.25 14.45
CA GLU A 223 -4.56 2.87 14.12
C GLU A 223 -3.17 2.51 14.62
N HIS A 224 -3.01 1.25 15.03
CA HIS A 224 -1.71 0.68 15.34
C HIS A 224 -1.06 0.16 14.05
N GLN A 225 0.11 0.68 13.70
CA GLN A 225 0.73 0.44 12.39
C GLN A 225 1.33 -0.97 12.27
N TYR A 226 1.89 -1.53 13.34
CA TYR A 226 2.66 -2.78 13.27
C TYR A 226 1.84 -4.00 13.71
N PRO A 227 1.39 -4.86 12.79
CA PRO A 227 0.86 -6.17 13.13
C PRO A 227 2.03 -7.12 13.38
N GLY A 228 2.70 -6.93 14.50
CA GLY A 228 3.63 -7.92 15.00
C GLY A 228 4.99 -8.05 14.29
N VAL A 229 6.02 -7.27 14.65
CA VAL A 229 7.45 -7.62 14.43
C VAL A 229 8.10 -8.16 15.71
N GLN A 230 8.66 -9.37 15.71
CA GLN A 230 9.29 -9.90 16.94
C GLN A 230 10.51 -9.05 17.30
N GLY A 231 10.68 -8.71 18.59
CA GLY A 231 11.94 -8.17 19.10
C GLY A 231 12.00 -6.66 19.37
N GLU A 232 10.95 -5.87 19.14
CA GLU A 232 10.95 -4.44 19.47
C GLU A 232 9.62 -3.93 20.02
N GLY A 233 9.68 -2.98 20.95
CA GLY A 233 8.52 -2.38 21.63
C GLY A 233 7.47 -1.73 20.72
N LEU A 234 7.69 -1.69 19.40
CA LEU A 234 6.73 -1.23 18.40
C LEU A 234 5.46 -2.09 18.30
N ARG A 235 5.45 -3.30 18.88
CA ARG A 235 4.24 -4.13 19.06
C ARG A 235 3.43 -3.79 20.31
N GLU A 236 4.05 -3.13 21.29
CA GLU A 236 3.47 -3.01 22.61
C GLU A 236 2.20 -2.17 22.57
N SER A 237 1.27 -2.47 23.47
CA SER A 237 0.08 -1.65 23.64
C SER A 237 0.49 -0.24 24.06
N VAL A 238 -0.14 0.76 23.46
CA VAL A 238 0.14 2.16 23.74
C VAL A 238 -1.10 2.86 24.25
N VAL A 239 -0.90 3.67 25.28
CA VAL A 239 -1.94 4.52 25.86
C VAL A 239 -1.73 5.95 25.36
N ILE A 240 -2.78 6.55 24.80
CA ILE A 240 -2.76 7.93 24.31
C ILE A 240 -3.77 8.75 25.10
N SER A 241 -3.32 9.90 25.60
CA SER A 241 -4.20 10.88 26.22
C SER A 241 -4.89 11.71 25.15
N LEU A 242 -6.18 11.49 24.94
CA LEU A 242 -6.98 12.27 23.99
C LEU A 242 -7.15 13.73 24.45
N LYS A 243 -7.19 13.97 25.76
CA LYS A 243 -7.34 15.31 26.36
C LYS A 243 -6.28 16.31 25.86
N HIS A 244 -5.07 15.82 25.58
CA HIS A 244 -3.93 16.60 25.11
C HIS A 244 -3.50 16.18 23.71
N LEU A 245 -4.42 15.70 22.88
CA LEU A 245 -4.06 15.29 21.53
C LEU A 245 -3.99 16.49 20.57
N LEU A 246 -4.98 17.39 20.63
CA LEU A 246 -5.17 18.48 19.67
C LEU A 246 -4.93 19.84 20.34
N LYS A 247 -4.05 20.68 19.78
CA LYS A 247 -3.69 21.99 20.38
C LYS A 247 -4.84 22.99 20.41
N SER A 248 -5.65 23.02 19.35
CA SER A 248 -6.68 24.03 19.14
C SER A 248 -8.06 23.61 19.62
N LEU A 249 -8.20 22.38 20.13
CA LEU A 249 -9.48 21.78 20.47
C LEU A 249 -9.42 21.16 21.87
N THR A 250 -10.40 21.49 22.71
CA THR A 250 -10.55 20.85 24.02
C THR A 250 -11.54 19.70 23.90
N ILE A 251 -11.08 18.47 24.07
CA ILE A 251 -11.95 17.29 24.06
C ILE A 251 -12.66 17.20 25.42
N THR A 252 -13.98 17.42 25.41
CA THR A 252 -14.83 17.39 26.61
C THR A 252 -15.54 16.06 26.82
N HIS A 253 -15.83 15.34 25.73
CA HIS A 253 -16.51 14.04 25.74
C HIS A 253 -15.91 13.14 24.66
N VAL A 254 -15.84 11.83 24.94
CA VAL A 254 -15.39 10.81 23.99
C VAL A 254 -16.34 9.63 24.09
N GLU A 255 -16.77 9.14 22.93
CA GLU A 255 -17.62 7.95 22.86
C GLU A 255 -17.14 7.04 21.73
N GLU A 256 -16.84 5.79 22.07
CA GLU A 256 -16.33 4.82 21.10
C GLU A 256 -17.47 4.30 20.23
N THR A 257 -17.21 4.23 18.93
CA THR A 257 -18.16 3.77 17.92
C THR A 257 -17.56 2.62 17.12
N VAL A 258 -18.41 1.91 16.40
CA VAL A 258 -17.94 0.97 15.35
C VAL A 258 -17.21 1.74 14.24
N LEU A 259 -16.43 1.07 13.39
CA LEU A 259 -15.50 1.72 12.44
C LEU A 259 -16.13 2.82 11.55
N SER A 260 -17.36 2.61 11.09
CA SER A 260 -18.11 3.57 10.27
C SER A 260 -18.82 4.68 11.06
N ALA A 261 -18.66 4.72 12.38
CA ALA A 261 -19.23 5.71 13.31
C ALA A 261 -20.77 5.80 13.36
N HIS A 262 -21.50 4.85 12.76
CA HIS A 262 -22.97 4.85 12.74
C HIS A 262 -23.65 4.29 14.00
N GLN A 263 -22.89 3.61 14.87
CA GLN A 263 -23.38 2.98 16.09
C GLN A 263 -22.32 3.06 17.19
N TYR A 264 -22.73 3.27 18.44
CA TYR A 264 -21.83 3.15 19.58
C TYR A 264 -21.34 1.72 19.76
N LEU A 265 -20.06 1.56 20.12
CA LEU A 265 -19.45 0.23 20.25
C LEU A 265 -20.14 -0.59 21.35
N ARG A 266 -20.55 0.05 22.45
CA ARG A 266 -21.28 -0.58 23.56
C ARG A 266 -22.60 -1.23 23.14
N ASP A 267 -23.21 -0.76 22.06
CA ASP A 267 -24.49 -1.26 21.56
C ASP A 267 -24.30 -2.35 20.48
N SER A 268 -23.07 -2.54 20.00
CA SER A 268 -22.75 -3.50 18.95
C SER A 268 -22.66 -4.92 19.51
N GLN A 269 -23.57 -5.79 19.07
CA GLN A 269 -23.57 -7.21 19.44
C GLN A 269 -22.95 -8.07 18.34
N ARG A 270 -21.99 -8.92 18.69
CA ARG A 270 -21.41 -9.90 17.76
C ARG A 270 -22.19 -11.21 17.81
N PHE A 271 -22.53 -11.75 16.65
CA PHE A 271 -23.02 -13.11 16.56
C PHE A 271 -21.95 -14.10 17.03
N ARG A 272 -22.40 -15.20 17.63
CA ARG A 272 -21.55 -16.32 18.02
C ARG A 272 -21.83 -17.45 17.04
N PHE A 273 -20.77 -17.96 16.42
CA PHE A 273 -20.84 -19.07 15.48
C PHE A 273 -20.06 -20.24 16.05
N GLU A 274 -20.63 -21.44 15.93
CA GLU A 274 -19.88 -22.68 16.09
C GLU A 274 -19.07 -22.90 14.82
N THR A 275 -17.75 -22.95 14.96
CA THR A 275 -16.82 -23.25 13.88
C THR A 275 -16.33 -24.68 14.02
N LEU A 276 -15.92 -25.32 12.92
CA LEU A 276 -15.39 -26.69 12.97
C LEU A 276 -14.16 -26.80 13.89
N ASP A 277 -13.39 -25.70 14.00
CA ASP A 277 -12.21 -25.61 14.88
C ASP A 277 -12.57 -25.45 16.37
N SER A 278 -13.84 -25.14 16.70
CA SER A 278 -14.33 -25.02 18.09
C SER A 278 -14.95 -26.31 18.63
N VAL A 279 -14.93 -27.41 17.87
CA VAL A 279 -15.45 -28.73 18.28
C VAL A 279 -14.32 -29.72 18.60
N SER A 280 -13.06 -29.26 18.62
CA SER A 280 -11.91 -30.03 19.08
C SER A 280 -11.37 -29.51 20.40
N GLU A 281 -12.04 -29.90 21.49
CA GLU A 281 -11.46 -30.10 22.83
C GLU A 281 -11.76 -31.53 23.31
#